data_AF-A0A949Y7I8-F1
#
_entry.id   AF-A0A949Y7I8-F1
#
_cell.length_a   1.000
_cell.length_b   1.000
_cell.length_c   1.000
_cell.angle_alpha   90.00
_cell.angle_beta   90.00
_cell.angle_gamma   90.00
#
_symmetry.space_group_name_H-M   'P 1'
#
loop_
_entity.id
_entity.type
_entity.pdbx_description
1 polymer ?
#
loop_
_entity_poly.entity_id
_entity_poly.type
_entity_poly.pdbx_seq_one_letter_code
_entity_poly.pdbx_strand_id
1 'polypeptide(L)'
;VILGPILFSLWFRGFKLGNVFGVDRMPVGRALLLGIALLISALPMVFAVDLIASALLKVNATKDAQEVIQIFENSSTVAQRVPIILLAVVIAPVAEELAFRGYLYAVIKRYFGAIPALVLSGLLFAMIHLNLPSFFPLLVLASVFALAYELSGTLLVPMTMHALFNAFSLILVLLGQK
;
A
#
# COMPACT_ATOMS: atom_id res chain seq x y z
N VAL A 1 -10.78 8.84 -9.09
CA VAL A 1 -12.14 8.64 -9.68
C VAL A 1 -12.99 7.62 -8.90
N ILE A 2 -12.42 6.53 -8.35
CA ILE A 2 -13.19 5.45 -7.67
C ILE A 2 -13.57 5.77 -6.19
N LEU A 3 -12.79 6.59 -5.48
CA LEU A 3 -13.04 6.92 -4.06
C LEU A 3 -14.27 7.79 -3.84
N GLY A 4 -14.59 8.69 -4.78
CA GLY A 4 -15.76 9.56 -4.68
C GLY A 4 -17.06 8.75 -4.53
N PRO A 5 -17.34 7.80 -5.44
CA PRO A 5 -18.49 6.91 -5.33
C PRO A 5 -18.52 6.05 -4.05
N ILE A 6 -17.37 5.56 -3.57
CA ILE A 6 -17.29 4.73 -2.35
C ILE A 6 -17.61 5.57 -1.11
N LEU A 7 -16.93 6.71 -0.95
CA LEU A 7 -17.14 7.61 0.18
C LEU A 7 -18.56 8.21 0.15
N PHE A 8 -19.07 8.55 -1.03
CA PHE A 8 -20.45 9.00 -1.21
C PHE A 8 -21.47 7.92 -0.83
N SER A 9 -21.27 6.66 -1.26
CA SER A 9 -22.15 5.53 -0.89
C SER A 9 -22.16 5.28 0.62
N LEU A 10 -20.99 5.34 1.28
CA LEU A 10 -20.88 5.19 2.73
C LEU A 10 -21.54 6.33 3.49
N TRP A 11 -21.35 7.57 3.04
CA TRP A 11 -21.98 8.76 3.59
C TRP A 11 -23.50 8.74 3.40
N PHE A 12 -24.00 8.42 2.20
CA PHE A 12 -25.42 8.32 1.88
C PHE A 12 -26.14 7.26 2.73
N ARG A 13 -25.43 6.21 3.13
CA ARG A 13 -25.95 5.14 4.00
C ARG A 13 -25.80 5.45 5.50
N GLY A 14 -25.32 6.64 5.88
CA GLY A 14 -25.21 7.08 7.27
C GLY A 14 -24.11 6.37 8.09
N PHE A 15 -23.17 5.69 7.44
CA PHE A 15 -22.09 5.00 8.14
C PHE A 15 -21.02 5.98 8.64
N LYS A 16 -20.66 5.89 9.92
CA LYS A 16 -19.48 6.59 10.46
C LYS A 16 -18.21 5.88 9.98
N LEU A 17 -17.35 6.62 9.27
CA LEU A 17 -16.08 6.12 8.72
C LEU A 17 -15.20 5.44 9.79
N GLY A 18 -15.19 5.98 11.02
CA GLY A 18 -14.42 5.40 12.14
C GLY A 18 -14.86 3.97 12.51
N ASN A 19 -16.15 3.68 12.43
CA ASN A 19 -16.69 2.34 12.68
C ASN A 19 -16.50 1.39 11.50
N VAL A 20 -16.58 1.90 10.27
CA VAL A 20 -16.43 1.10 9.04
C VAL A 20 -14.98 0.69 8.81
N PHE A 21 -14.04 1.61 9.07
CA PHE A 21 -12.62 1.40 8.84
C PHE A 21 -11.82 1.08 10.11
N GLY A 22 -12.52 0.97 11.25
CA GLY A 22 -11.93 0.58 12.53
C GLY A 22 -10.95 1.59 13.10
N VAL A 23 -11.05 2.87 12.75
CA VAL A 23 -10.17 3.93 13.29
C VAL A 23 -10.31 4.03 14.80
N ASP A 24 -11.50 3.76 15.33
CA ASP A 24 -11.80 3.80 16.76
C ASP A 24 -11.44 2.49 17.52
N ARG A 25 -10.97 1.45 16.81
CA ARG A 25 -10.64 0.13 17.40
C ARG A 25 -9.35 0.16 18.22
N MET A 26 -8.45 1.09 17.94
CA MET A 26 -7.13 1.16 18.56
C MET A 26 -6.69 2.62 18.68
N PRO A 27 -6.04 3.03 19.80
CA PRO A 27 -5.45 4.35 19.89
C PRO A 27 -4.45 4.60 18.75
N VAL A 28 -4.50 5.77 18.13
CA VAL A 28 -3.69 6.12 16.95
C VAL A 28 -2.21 5.79 17.17
N GLY A 29 -1.62 6.20 18.29
CA GLY A 29 -0.20 5.93 18.58
C GLY A 29 0.15 4.44 18.59
N ARG A 30 -0.75 3.57 19.09
CA ARG A 30 -0.53 2.11 19.07
C ARG A 30 -0.66 1.55 17.65
N ALA A 31 -1.61 2.04 16.86
CA ALA A 31 -1.76 1.63 15.47
C ALA A 31 -0.53 2.01 14.63
N LEU A 32 0.02 3.21 14.84
CA LEU A 32 1.26 3.65 14.20
C LEU A 32 2.45 2.77 14.58
N LEU A 33 2.66 2.52 15.89
CA LEU A 33 3.76 1.67 16.37
C LEU A 33 3.66 0.24 15.86
N LEU A 34 2.45 -0.33 15.86
CA LEU A 34 2.21 -1.66 15.31
C LEU A 34 2.49 -1.69 13.80
N GLY A 35 2.04 -0.67 13.05
CA GLY A 35 2.36 -0.54 11.63
C GLY A 35 3.86 -0.49 11.37
N ILE A 36 4.62 0.30 12.13
CA ILE A 36 6.08 0.35 12.03
C ILE A 36 6.70 -1.03 12.29
N ALA A 37 6.33 -1.67 13.41
CA ALA A 37 6.88 -2.97 13.80
C ALA A 37 6.58 -4.06 12.75
N LEU A 38 5.33 -4.11 12.26
CA LEU A 38 4.92 -5.06 11.23
C LEU A 38 5.64 -4.79 9.90
N LEU A 39 5.83 -3.53 9.51
CA LEU A 39 6.59 -3.21 8.30
C LEU A 39 8.03 -3.70 8.41
N ILE A 40 8.72 -3.36 9.51
CA ILE A 40 10.11 -3.81 9.75
C ILE A 40 10.20 -5.34 9.69
N SER A 41 9.23 -6.04 10.28
CA SER A 41 9.19 -7.50 10.24
C SER A 41 8.97 -8.07 8.83
N ALA A 42 8.24 -7.34 7.98
CA ALA A 42 7.90 -7.77 6.62
C ALA A 42 9.01 -7.45 5.60
N LEU A 43 9.82 -6.41 5.84
CA LEU A 43 10.86 -5.95 4.91
C LEU A 43 11.80 -7.07 4.43
N PRO A 44 12.38 -7.93 5.29
CA PRO A 44 13.28 -8.99 4.84
C PRO A 44 12.61 -9.94 3.83
N MET A 45 11.34 -10.26 4.04
CA MET A 45 10.56 -11.11 3.14
C MET A 45 10.30 -10.42 1.81
N VAL A 46 9.90 -9.14 1.83
CA VAL A 46 9.65 -8.36 0.60
C VAL A 46 10.92 -8.22 -0.23
N PHE A 47 12.05 -7.90 0.40
CA PHE A 47 13.35 -7.83 -0.27
C PHE A 47 13.81 -9.18 -0.82
N ALA A 48 13.62 -10.28 -0.08
CA ALA A 48 13.97 -11.61 -0.58
C ALA A 48 13.17 -11.97 -1.84
N VAL A 49 11.87 -11.65 -1.87
CA VAL A 49 11.00 -11.87 -3.03
C VAL A 49 11.40 -10.99 -4.20
N ASP A 50 11.73 -9.73 -3.95
CA ASP A 50 12.22 -8.79 -4.97
C ASP A 50 13.52 -9.28 -5.62
N LEU A 51 14.49 -9.76 -4.83
CA LEU A 51 15.75 -10.32 -5.33
C LEU A 51 15.52 -11.57 -6.18
N ILE A 52 14.65 -12.48 -5.73
CA ILE A 52 14.31 -13.71 -6.46
C ILE A 52 13.60 -13.35 -7.77
N ALA A 53 12.61 -12.47 -7.72
CA ALA A 53 11.86 -12.04 -8.91
C ALA A 53 12.77 -11.38 -9.94
N SER A 54 13.65 -10.48 -9.50
CA SER A 54 14.63 -9.80 -10.36
C SER A 54 15.60 -10.79 -11.02
N ALA A 55 16.11 -11.77 -10.26
CA ALA A 55 17.00 -12.80 -10.78
C ALA A 55 16.31 -13.70 -11.81
N LEU A 56 15.06 -14.10 -11.55
CA LEU A 56 14.28 -14.96 -12.45
C LEU A 56 13.88 -14.24 -13.75
N LEU A 57 13.46 -12.99 -13.64
CA LEU A 57 13.01 -12.19 -14.78
C LEU A 57 14.19 -11.62 -15.59
N LYS A 58 15.43 -11.71 -15.08
CA LYS A 58 16.63 -11.07 -15.66
C LYS A 58 16.46 -9.56 -15.85
N VAL A 59 15.67 -8.93 -14.99
CA VAL A 59 15.41 -7.49 -15.00
C VAL A 59 16.11 -6.86 -13.82
N ASN A 60 16.68 -5.67 -14.01
CA ASN A 60 17.13 -4.82 -12.91
C ASN A 60 15.93 -4.02 -12.41
N ALA A 61 15.27 -4.50 -11.35
CA ALA A 61 14.09 -3.87 -10.77
C ALA A 61 14.29 -2.40 -10.36
N THR A 62 15.55 -1.97 -10.16
CA THR A 62 15.91 -0.59 -9.84
C THR A 62 15.81 0.38 -11.03
N LYS A 63 15.75 -0.08 -12.28
CA LYS A 63 15.68 0.78 -13.47
C LYS A 63 14.27 0.93 -14.06
N ASP A 64 13.41 -0.06 -13.87
CA ASP A 64 12.04 -0.05 -14.40
C ASP A 64 11.04 0.50 -13.36
N ALA A 65 11.41 1.64 -12.80
CA ALA A 65 10.67 2.26 -11.72
C ALA A 65 9.30 2.78 -12.19
N GLN A 66 8.31 2.69 -11.29
CA GLN A 66 6.96 3.22 -11.44
C GLN A 66 6.93 4.65 -12.00
N GLU A 67 5.87 4.99 -12.73
CA GLU A 67 5.63 6.31 -13.32
C GLU A 67 5.85 7.48 -12.34
N VAL A 68 5.47 7.30 -11.06
CA VAL A 68 5.69 8.29 -10.00
C VAL A 68 7.18 8.53 -9.72
N ILE A 69 8.01 7.48 -9.78
CA ILE A 69 9.45 7.60 -9.61
C ILE A 69 10.02 8.37 -10.80
N GLN A 70 9.65 8.06 -12.03
CA GLN A 70 10.12 8.77 -13.22
C GLN A 70 9.75 10.26 -13.20
N ILE A 71 8.51 10.60 -12.83
CA ILE A 71 8.08 12.01 -12.67
C ILE A 71 8.91 12.69 -11.58
N PHE A 72 9.23 11.97 -10.51
CA PHE A 72 10.06 12.47 -9.42
C PHE A 72 11.53 12.66 -9.82
N GLU A 73 12.14 11.74 -10.59
CA GLU A 73 13.52 11.88 -11.10
C GLU A 73 13.66 13.08 -12.04
N ASN A 74 12.63 13.31 -12.88
CA ASN A 74 12.59 14.43 -13.82
C ASN A 74 12.28 15.78 -13.17
N SER A 75 11.98 15.81 -11.87
CA SER A 75 11.71 17.05 -11.15
C SER A 75 13.01 17.73 -10.69
N SER A 76 13.20 18.98 -11.11
CA SER A 76 14.45 19.73 -10.91
C SER A 76 14.43 20.62 -9.66
N THR A 77 13.25 20.88 -9.08
CA THR A 77 13.10 21.79 -7.93
C THR A 77 12.39 21.13 -6.75
N VAL A 78 12.71 21.59 -5.53
CA VAL A 78 12.03 21.16 -4.29
C VAL A 78 10.52 21.42 -4.38
N ALA A 79 10.12 22.55 -4.97
CA ALA A 79 8.71 22.91 -5.14
C ALA A 79 7.91 21.92 -6.00
N GLN A 80 8.54 21.29 -7.00
CA GLN A 80 7.92 20.23 -7.80
C GLN A 80 7.88 18.89 -7.07
N ARG A 81 8.84 18.62 -6.18
CA ARG A 81 8.96 17.36 -5.43
C ARG A 81 7.95 17.23 -4.29
N VAL A 82 7.66 18.32 -3.58
CA VAL A 82 6.72 18.32 -2.45
C VAL A 82 5.34 17.72 -2.82
N PRO A 83 4.63 18.16 -3.87
CA PRO A 83 3.33 17.60 -4.21
C PRO A 83 3.41 16.12 -4.62
N ILE A 84 4.49 15.69 -5.28
CA ILE A 84 4.70 14.28 -5.65
C ILE A 84 4.88 13.43 -4.40
N ILE A 85 5.68 13.89 -3.43
CA ILE A 85 5.89 13.19 -2.15
C ILE A 85 4.57 13.09 -1.38
N LEU A 86 3.81 14.18 -1.27
CA LEU A 86 2.51 14.17 -0.58
C LEU A 86 1.53 13.20 -1.25
N LEU A 87 1.51 13.18 -2.58
CA LEU A 87 0.69 12.24 -3.33
C LEU A 87 1.10 10.79 -3.04
N ALA A 88 2.40 10.48 -3.19
CA ALA A 88 2.91 9.11 -3.11
C ALA A 88 2.94 8.54 -1.68
N VAL A 89 3.16 9.37 -0.66
CA VAL A 89 3.37 8.94 0.74
C VAL A 89 2.11 9.07 1.58
N VAL A 90 1.19 9.97 1.23
CA VAL A 90 0.00 10.22 2.06
C VAL A 90 -1.28 9.91 1.28
N ILE A 91 -1.51 10.61 0.17
CA ILE A 91 -2.80 10.54 -0.52
C ILE A 91 -3.01 9.15 -1.14
N ALA A 92 -2.03 8.62 -1.87
CA ALA A 92 -2.13 7.32 -2.53
C ALA A 92 -2.27 6.16 -1.51
N PRO A 93 -1.45 6.06 -0.45
CA PRO A 93 -1.64 5.03 0.57
C PRO A 93 -3.03 5.07 1.23
N VAL A 94 -3.53 6.25 1.60
CA VAL A 94 -4.88 6.37 2.19
C VAL A 94 -5.95 5.93 1.17
N ALA A 95 -5.85 6.42 -0.06
CA ALA A 95 -6.74 6.09 -1.16
C ALA A 95 -6.81 4.58 -1.44
N GLU A 96 -5.65 3.96 -1.55
CA GLU A 96 -5.49 2.56 -1.90
C GLU A 96 -5.91 1.65 -0.75
N GLU A 97 -5.55 1.95 0.49
CA GLU A 97 -5.99 1.13 1.63
C GLU A 97 -7.51 1.19 1.83
N LEU A 98 -8.16 2.33 1.59
CA LEU A 98 -9.61 2.43 1.61
C LEU A 98 -10.26 1.55 0.53
N ALA A 99 -9.72 1.58 -0.70
CA ALA A 99 -10.25 0.82 -1.82
C ALA A 99 -10.01 -0.70 -1.65
N PHE A 100 -8.77 -1.08 -1.32
CA PHE A 100 -8.35 -2.47 -1.29
C PHE A 100 -8.70 -3.18 0.02
N ARG A 101 -8.47 -2.56 1.19
CA ARG A 101 -8.70 -3.21 2.50
C ARG A 101 -10.07 -2.85 3.06
N GLY A 102 -10.43 -1.57 2.94
CA GLY A 102 -11.73 -1.08 3.40
C GLY A 102 -12.91 -1.65 2.61
N TYR A 103 -12.77 -1.78 1.29
CA TYR A 103 -13.87 -2.22 0.41
C TYR A 103 -13.63 -3.61 -0.20
N LEU A 104 -12.64 -3.77 -1.09
CA LEU A 104 -12.46 -4.98 -1.89
C LEU A 104 -12.23 -6.23 -1.01
N TYR A 105 -11.30 -6.15 -0.06
CA TYR A 105 -11.03 -7.22 0.90
C TYR A 105 -12.29 -7.58 1.71
N ALA A 106 -13.00 -6.58 2.23
CA ALA A 106 -14.22 -6.80 3.01
C ALA A 106 -15.32 -7.50 2.19
N VAL A 107 -15.47 -7.12 0.92
CA VAL A 107 -16.41 -7.78 -0.02
C VAL A 107 -15.99 -9.22 -0.26
N ILE A 108 -14.75 -9.49 -0.67
CA ILE A 108 -14.29 -10.86 -0.96
C ILE A 108 -14.39 -11.73 0.29
N LYS A 109 -13.99 -11.21 1.46
CA LYS A 109 -14.06 -11.93 2.73
C LYS A 109 -15.48 -12.34 3.08
N ARG A 110 -16.47 -11.47 2.83
CA ARG A 110 -17.88 -11.77 3.10
C ARG A 110 -18.39 -13.00 2.34
N TYR A 111 -17.92 -13.22 1.12
CA TYR A 111 -18.40 -14.30 0.26
C TYR A 111 -17.51 -15.55 0.27
N PHE A 112 -16.20 -15.39 0.45
CA PHE A 112 -15.21 -16.47 0.27
C PHE A 112 -14.32 -16.71 1.50
N GLY A 113 -14.44 -15.90 2.55
CA GLY A 113 -13.61 -16.00 3.75
C GLY A 113 -12.27 -15.27 3.66
N ALA A 114 -11.51 -15.29 4.76
CA ALA A 114 -10.31 -14.46 4.92
C ALA A 114 -9.16 -14.86 3.99
N ILE A 115 -8.90 -16.16 3.82
CA ILE A 115 -7.76 -16.63 3.02
C ILE A 115 -7.90 -16.22 1.53
N PRO A 116 -9.03 -16.47 0.85
CA PRO A 116 -9.20 -15.98 -0.52
C PRO A 116 -9.17 -14.45 -0.60
N ALA A 117 -9.70 -13.75 0.40
CA ALA A 117 -9.65 -12.29 0.43
C ALA A 117 -8.22 -11.74 0.49
N LEU A 118 -7.34 -12.34 1.30
CA LEU A 118 -5.92 -11.96 1.36
C LEU A 118 -5.25 -12.10 -0.01
N VAL A 119 -5.39 -13.28 -0.63
CA VAL A 119 -4.72 -13.59 -1.91
C VAL A 119 -5.28 -12.76 -3.06
N LEU A 120 -6.62 -12.72 -3.22
CA LEU A 120 -7.25 -12.07 -4.37
C LEU A 120 -7.14 -10.55 -4.31
N SER A 121 -7.26 -9.94 -3.12
CA SER A 121 -7.07 -8.49 -2.98
C SER A 121 -5.60 -8.09 -3.23
N GLY A 122 -4.65 -8.88 -2.75
CA GLY A 122 -3.22 -8.68 -3.02
C GLY A 122 -2.86 -8.87 -4.50
N LEU A 123 -3.47 -9.87 -5.16
CA LEU A 123 -3.28 -10.12 -6.59
C LEU A 123 -3.81 -8.96 -7.44
N LEU A 124 -5.03 -8.49 -7.17
CA LEU A 124 -5.60 -7.33 -7.85
C LEU A 124 -4.78 -6.07 -7.60
N PHE A 125 -4.28 -5.88 -6.38
CA PHE A 125 -3.38 -4.77 -6.06
C PHE A 125 -2.11 -4.83 -6.93
N ALA A 126 -1.41 -5.96 -6.98
CA ALA A 126 -0.21 -6.09 -7.81
C ALA A 126 -0.50 -5.89 -9.31
N MET A 127 -1.62 -6.41 -9.82
CA MET A 127 -1.99 -6.30 -11.24
C MET A 127 -2.23 -4.85 -11.69
N ILE A 128 -2.90 -4.01 -10.89
CA ILE A 128 -3.22 -2.63 -11.31
C ILE A 128 -1.99 -1.73 -11.43
N HIS A 129 -0.84 -2.14 -10.87
CA HIS A 129 0.42 -1.40 -10.97
C HIS A 129 1.14 -1.61 -12.29
N LEU A 130 0.72 -2.60 -13.10
CA LEU A 130 1.21 -2.83 -14.47
C LEU A 130 2.75 -2.88 -14.60
N ASN A 131 3.43 -3.32 -13.53
CA ASN A 131 4.88 -3.42 -13.47
C ASN A 131 5.26 -4.87 -13.14
N LEU A 132 5.72 -5.61 -14.15
CA LEU A 132 6.04 -7.03 -14.00
C LEU A 132 7.19 -7.29 -13.01
N PRO A 133 8.31 -6.54 -13.05
CA PRO A 133 9.35 -6.63 -12.01
C PRO A 133 8.83 -6.49 -10.59
N SER A 134 7.94 -5.52 -10.34
CA SER A 134 7.38 -5.28 -9.00
C SER A 134 6.20 -6.19 -8.64
N PHE A 135 5.71 -7.02 -9.56
CA PHE A 135 4.46 -7.77 -9.36
C PHE A 135 4.49 -8.68 -8.12
N PHE A 136 5.49 -9.55 -8.02
CA PHE A 136 5.63 -10.48 -6.91
C PHE A 136 5.88 -9.81 -5.55
N PRO A 137 6.82 -8.84 -5.42
CA PRO A 137 6.99 -8.14 -4.15
C PRO A 137 5.73 -7.34 -3.77
N LEU A 138 5.03 -6.71 -4.72
CA LEU A 138 3.76 -6.02 -4.45
C LEU A 138 2.65 -6.96 -4.01
N LEU A 139 2.54 -8.16 -4.60
CA LEU A 139 1.57 -9.17 -4.17
C LEU A 139 1.81 -9.58 -2.71
N VAL A 140 3.06 -9.82 -2.34
CA VAL A 140 3.44 -10.20 -0.97
C VAL A 140 3.18 -9.05 0.00
N LEU A 141 3.67 -7.86 -0.32
CA LEU A 141 3.45 -6.66 0.49
C LEU A 141 1.96 -6.38 0.70
N ALA A 142 1.17 -6.46 -0.38
CA ALA A 142 -0.25 -6.22 -0.32
C ALA A 142 -1.01 -7.28 0.51
N SER A 143 -0.58 -8.54 0.45
CA SER A 143 -1.12 -9.61 1.28
C SER A 143 -0.80 -9.39 2.76
N VAL A 144 0.42 -8.91 3.07
CA VAL A 144 0.83 -8.54 4.44
C VAL A 144 -0.03 -7.40 4.97
N PHE A 145 -0.28 -6.35 4.20
CA PHE A 145 -1.17 -5.25 4.62
C PHE A 145 -2.59 -5.74 4.90
N ALA A 146 -3.12 -6.64 4.06
CA ALA A 146 -4.43 -7.22 4.26
C ALA A 146 -4.48 -8.10 5.53
N LEU A 147 -3.40 -8.85 5.84
CA LEU A 147 -3.28 -9.61 7.07
C LEU A 147 -3.18 -8.69 8.30
N ALA A 148 -2.39 -7.62 8.21
CA ALA A 148 -2.26 -6.62 9.27
C ALA A 148 -3.61 -5.95 9.56
N TYR A 149 -4.40 -5.65 8.52
CA TYR A 149 -5.77 -5.17 8.69
C TYR A 149 -6.67 -6.20 9.35
N GLU A 150 -6.63 -7.46 8.89
CA GLU A 150 -7.45 -8.54 9.44
C GLU A 150 -7.20 -8.78 10.93
N LEU A 151 -5.94 -8.72 11.36
CA LEU A 151 -5.54 -8.94 12.75
C LEU A 151 -5.76 -7.72 13.64
N SER A 152 -5.53 -6.51 13.13
CA SER A 152 -5.65 -5.28 13.91
C SER A 152 -7.07 -4.70 13.93
N GLY A 153 -7.88 -5.02 12.92
CA GLY A 153 -9.21 -4.48 12.72
C GLY A 153 -9.25 -2.98 12.41
N THR A 154 -8.13 -2.34 12.08
CA THR A 154 -8.04 -0.90 11.80
C THR A 154 -7.22 -0.62 10.54
N LEU A 155 -7.71 0.29 9.68
CA LEU A 155 -6.95 0.71 8.49
C LEU A 155 -5.72 1.56 8.82
N LEU A 156 -5.61 2.12 10.02
CA LEU A 156 -4.45 2.92 10.41
C LEU A 156 -3.14 2.12 10.35
N VAL A 157 -3.18 0.83 10.68
CA VAL A 157 -2.01 -0.06 10.64
C VAL A 157 -1.48 -0.23 9.20
N PRO A 158 -2.26 -0.77 8.24
CA PRO A 158 -1.78 -0.91 6.87
C PRO A 158 -1.51 0.44 6.18
N MET A 159 -2.25 1.51 6.50
CA MET A 159 -1.95 2.86 5.99
C MET A 159 -0.56 3.33 6.42
N THR A 160 -0.20 3.08 7.68
CA THR A 160 1.15 3.42 8.20
C THR A 160 2.22 2.59 7.50
N MET A 161 2.00 1.28 7.38
CA MET A 161 2.93 0.38 6.69
C MET A 161 3.17 0.82 5.24
N HIS A 162 2.09 1.14 4.52
CA HIS A 162 2.14 1.55 3.13
C HIS A 162 2.82 2.92 2.95
N ALA A 163 2.43 3.92 3.74
CA ALA A 163 3.06 5.24 3.70
C ALA A 163 4.57 5.17 3.96
N LEU A 164 4.99 4.40 4.97
CA LEU A 164 6.41 4.23 5.29
C LEU A 164 7.17 3.45 4.23
N PHE A 165 6.57 2.41 3.64
CA PHE A 165 7.17 1.68 2.53
C PHE A 165 7.40 2.61 1.32
N ASN A 166 6.40 3.40 0.94
CA ASN A 166 6.52 4.36 -0.18
C ASN A 166 7.56 5.44 0.12
N ALA A 167 7.58 5.97 1.34
CA ALA A 167 8.59 6.95 1.76
C ALA A 167 10.00 6.37 1.69
N PHE A 168 10.19 5.14 2.19
CA PHE A 168 11.45 4.44 2.16
C PHE A 168 11.92 4.19 0.71
N SER A 169 11.04 3.72 -0.18
CA SER A 169 11.33 3.52 -1.60
C SER A 169 11.75 4.83 -2.29
N LEU A 170 11.06 5.94 -2.03
CA LEU A 170 11.44 7.26 -2.56
C LEU A 170 12.81 7.73 -2.05
N ILE A 171 13.13 7.47 -0.77
CA ILE A 171 14.45 7.78 -0.21
C ILE A 171 15.54 6.95 -0.91
N LEU A 172 15.30 5.66 -1.15
CA LEU A 172 16.27 4.82 -1.87
C LEU A 172 16.53 5.33 -3.29
N VAL A 173 15.48 5.73 -4.00
CA VAL A 173 15.62 6.37 -5.32
C VAL A 173 16.47 7.63 -5.23
N LEU A 174 16.17 8.53 -4.28
CA LEU A 174 16.95 9.76 -4.07
C LEU A 174 18.43 9.51 -3.79
N LEU A 175 18.75 8.46 -3.05
CA LEU A 175 20.13 8.09 -2.73
C LEU A 175 20.84 7.38 -3.90
N GLY A 176 20.07 6.65 -4.72
CA GLY A 176 20.56 5.93 -5.91
C GLY A 176 20.76 6.79 -7.15
N GLN A 177 20.27 8.04 -7.17
CA GLN A 177 20.50 9.03 -8.25
C GLN A 177 21.92 9.64 -8.28
N LYS A 178 22.89 9.02 -7.60
CA LYS A 178 24.30 9.46 -7.61
C LYS A 178 25.15 8.64 -8.56
#